data_AF-A0A3A8MID0-F1
#
_entry.id   AF-A0A3A8MID0-F1
#
_cell.length_a   1.000
_cell.length_b   1.000
_cell.length_c   1.000
_cell.angle_alpha   90.00
_cell.angle_beta   90.00
_cell.angle_gamma   90.00
#
_symmetry.space_group_name_H-M   'P 1'
#
loop_
_entity.id
_entity.type
_entity.pdbx_description
1 polymer ?
#
loop_
_entity_poly.entity_id
_entity_poly.type
_entity_poly.pdbx_seq_one_letter_code
_entity_poly.pdbx_strand_id
1 'polypeptide(L)'
;RHLFLSLGVEAFSWGRVDVDGRVEAQLFHRDLSLSAGGLATAVGQPGARYLVSGEARWRLLGGNLYALGQGGTLLFPTPEGTPRPGAFAAVGLGVDHAR
;
A
#
# COMPACT_ATOMS: atom_id res chain seq x y z
N ARG A 1 4.38 20.22 -6.24
CA ARG A 1 4.19 18.76 -6.35
C ARG A 1 5.15 18.13 -5.35
N HIS A 2 4.66 17.29 -4.44
CA HIS A 2 5.51 16.60 -3.47
C HIS A 2 5.49 15.11 -3.77
N LEU A 3 6.68 14.52 -3.86
CA LEU A 3 6.89 13.09 -4.07
C LEU A 3 7.50 12.54 -2.79
N PHE A 4 6.94 11.44 -2.31
CA PHE A 4 7.47 10.65 -1.21
C PHE A 4 7.81 9.25 -1.71
N LEU A 5 8.91 8.71 -1.23
CA LEU A 5 9.37 7.36 -1.50
C LEU A 5 9.91 6.75 -0.21
N SER A 6 9.49 5.54 0.11
CA SER A 6 10.09 4.69 1.13
C SER A 6 10.42 3.33 0.55
N LEU A 7 11.52 2.75 1.03
CA LEU A 7 11.95 1.40 0.72
C LEU A 7 12.59 0.80 1.97
N GLY A 8 12.13 -0.39 2.35
CA GLY A 8 12.65 -1.18 3.45
C GLY A 8 13.15 -2.53 2.94
N VAL A 9 14.25 -3.00 3.53
CA VAL A 9 14.80 -4.33 3.29
C VAL A 9 15.17 -4.92 4.65
N GLU A 10 14.65 -6.10 4.95
CA GLU A 10 14.96 -6.85 6.15
C GLU A 10 15.61 -8.18 5.77
N ALA A 11 16.81 -8.42 6.28
CA ALA A 11 17.57 -9.66 6.05
C ALA A 11 17.71 -10.41 7.38
N PHE A 12 17.22 -11.64 7.40
CA PHE A 12 17.23 -12.49 8.58
C PHE A 12 18.46 -13.40 8.58
N SER A 13 18.98 -13.71 9.77
CA SER A 13 20.16 -14.57 9.95
C SER A 13 19.99 -16.00 9.41
N TRP A 14 18.75 -16.47 9.24
CA TRP A 14 18.42 -17.75 8.60
C TRP A 14 18.15 -17.64 7.09
N GLY A 15 18.55 -16.55 6.44
CA GLY A 15 18.59 -16.40 4.99
C GLY A 15 17.30 -15.95 4.32
N ARG A 16 16.26 -15.57 5.09
CA ARG A 16 15.06 -14.91 4.54
C ARG A 16 15.35 -13.44 4.26
N VAL A 17 14.81 -12.92 3.17
CA VAL A 17 14.83 -11.48 2.85
C VAL A 17 13.41 -11.01 2.55
N ASP A 18 13.01 -9.93 3.21
CA ASP A 18 11.76 -9.24 2.98
C ASP A 18 12.03 -7.81 2.50
N VAL A 19 11.18 -7.31 1.61
CA VAL A 19 11.30 -5.99 1.00
C VAL A 19 9.93 -5.33 0.99
N ASP A 20 9.83 -4.12 1.52
CA ASP A 20 8.63 -3.29 1.40
C ASP A 20 8.95 -1.96 0.73
N GLY A 21 7.98 -1.37 0.06
CA GLY A 21 8.17 -0.07 -0.57
C GLY A 21 6.86 0.64 -0.83
N ARG A 22 6.92 1.97 -0.83
CA ARG A 22 5.78 2.84 -1.11
C ARG A 22 6.24 4.11 -1.82
N VAL A 23 5.49 4.50 -2.82
CA VAL A 23 5.59 5.81 -3.48
C VAL A 23 4.28 6.56 -3.30
N GLU A 24 4.35 7.86 -3.06
CA GLU A 24 3.19 8.73 -2.96
C GLU A 24 3.46 10.06 -3.68
N ALA A 25 2.49 10.53 -4.45
CA ALA A 25 2.54 11.79 -5.17
C ALA A 25 1.34 12.67 -4.82
N GLN A 26 1.63 13.90 -4.40
CA GLN A 26 0.63 14.94 -4.15
C GLN A 26 0.54 15.91 -5.33
N LEU A 27 -0.67 15.97 -5.90
CA LEU A 27 -1.07 16.75 -7.07
C LEU A 27 -2.03 17.88 -6.64
N PHE A 28 -2.27 18.83 -7.55
CA PHE A 28 -3.26 19.92 -7.37
C PHE A 28 -3.23 20.59 -6.00
N HIS A 29 -2.14 21.28 -5.65
CA HIS A 29 -1.99 21.94 -4.33
C HIS A 29 -2.19 21.02 -3.11
N ARG A 30 -1.94 19.71 -3.27
CA ARG A 30 -2.11 18.64 -2.26
C ARG A 30 -3.57 18.23 -2.03
N ASP A 31 -4.46 18.55 -2.96
CA ASP A 31 -5.84 18.10 -2.91
C ASP A 31 -5.99 16.64 -3.33
N LEU A 32 -5.13 16.15 -4.23
CA LEU A 32 -5.12 14.74 -4.64
C LEU A 32 -3.81 14.10 -4.25
N SER A 33 -3.87 13.05 -3.45
CA SER A 33 -2.74 12.13 -3.21
C SER A 33 -3.01 10.80 -3.90
N LEU A 34 -2.01 10.31 -4.62
CA LEU A 34 -1.98 8.98 -5.22
C LEU A 34 -0.78 8.23 -4.65
N SER A 35 -1.01 7.00 -4.22
CA SER A 35 0.06 6.14 -3.73
C SER A 35 -0.04 4.73 -4.26
N ALA A 36 1.13 4.10 -4.37
CA ALA A 36 1.28 2.70 -4.69
C ALA A 36 2.35 2.11 -3.77
N GLY A 37 2.14 0.88 -3.33
CA GLY A 37 3.09 0.18 -2.49
C GLY A 37 3.06 -1.31 -2.71
N GLY A 38 4.04 -1.99 -2.14
CA GLY A 38 4.13 -3.42 -2.18
C GLY A 38 5.02 -4.00 -1.11
N LEU A 39 4.85 -5.30 -0.91
CA LEU A 39 5.62 -6.12 0.01
C LEU A 39 6.00 -7.41 -0.72
N ALA A 40 7.27 -7.76 -0.65
CA ALA A 40 7.79 -9.06 -1.05
C ALA A 40 8.38 -9.74 0.18
N THR A 41 7.96 -10.96 0.49
CA THR A 41 8.52 -11.74 1.60
C THR A 41 9.21 -12.98 1.07
N ALA A 42 10.26 -13.42 1.75
CA ALA A 42 11.07 -14.57 1.36
C ALA A 42 11.60 -14.50 -0.09
N VAL A 43 12.05 -13.31 -0.49
CA VAL A 43 12.62 -13.05 -1.82
C VAL A 43 13.77 -14.03 -2.10
N GLY A 44 13.75 -14.65 -3.28
CA GLY A 44 14.75 -15.65 -3.68
C GLY A 44 14.52 -17.07 -3.15
N GLN A 45 13.45 -17.30 -2.37
CA GLN A 45 13.09 -18.63 -1.86
C GLN A 45 11.84 -19.20 -2.57
N PRO A 46 11.64 -20.53 -2.57
CA PRO A 46 10.46 -21.17 -3.19
C PRO A 46 9.11 -20.73 -2.63
N GLY A 47 9.08 -20.13 -1.44
CA GLY A 47 7.88 -19.63 -0.77
C GLY A 47 7.66 -18.13 -0.89
N ALA A 48 8.32 -17.45 -1.83
CA ALA A 48 8.22 -16.00 -1.98
C ALA A 48 6.77 -15.54 -2.19
N ARG A 49 6.36 -14.48 -1.49
CA ARG A 49 5.00 -13.93 -1.56
C ARG A 49 5.06 -12.45 -1.85
N TYR A 50 4.13 -11.98 -2.70
CA TYR A 50 4.08 -10.61 -3.17
C TYR A 50 2.69 -10.03 -2.91
N LEU A 51 2.66 -8.82 -2.37
CA LEU A 51 1.46 -8.02 -2.20
C LEU A 51 1.69 -6.66 -2.84
N VAL A 52 0.66 -6.13 -3.49
CA VAL A 52 0.65 -4.77 -4.02
C VAL A 52 -0.64 -4.08 -3.62
N SER A 53 -0.56 -2.78 -3.36
CA SER A 53 -1.72 -1.94 -3.08
C SER A 53 -1.57 -0.57 -3.70
N GLY A 54 -2.71 0.08 -3.92
CA GLY A 54 -2.79 1.45 -4.37
C GLY A 54 -3.89 2.19 -3.62
N GLU A 55 -3.68 3.48 -3.41
CA GLU A 55 -4.63 4.36 -2.73
C GLU A 55 -4.70 5.70 -3.45
N ALA A 56 -5.91 6.24 -3.58
CA ALA A 56 -6.18 7.59 -4.03
C ALA A 56 -6.99 8.32 -2.95
N ARG A 57 -6.48 9.45 -2.47
CA ARG A 57 -7.16 10.33 -1.54
C ARG A 57 -7.39 11.69 -2.17
N TRP A 58 -8.64 12.13 -2.23
CA TRP A 58 -9.02 13.43 -2.78
C TRP A 58 -9.72 14.28 -1.72
N ARG A 59 -9.09 15.39 -1.35
CA ARG A 59 -9.66 16.45 -0.52
C ARG A 59 -10.66 17.32 -1.29
N LEU A 60 -11.79 17.57 -0.66
CA LEU A 60 -12.92 18.34 -1.17
C LEU A 60 -13.21 19.49 -0.19
N LEU A 61 -14.00 20.48 -0.63
CA LEU A 61 -14.47 21.60 0.20
C LEU A 61 -13.34 22.33 0.96
N GLY A 62 -12.26 22.67 0.26
CA GLY A 62 -11.13 23.41 0.84
C GLY A 62 -10.29 22.60 1.83
N GLY A 63 -10.36 21.27 1.78
CA GLY A 63 -9.55 20.38 2.61
C GLY A 63 -10.30 19.68 3.74
N ASN A 64 -11.50 20.15 4.08
CA ASN A 64 -12.23 19.69 5.27
C ASN A 64 -12.82 18.28 5.15
N LEU A 65 -13.11 17.84 3.91
CA LEU A 65 -13.59 16.50 3.61
C LEU A 65 -12.60 15.82 2.67
N TYR A 66 -12.56 14.49 2.70
CA TYR A 66 -11.87 13.73 1.68
C TYR A 66 -12.63 12.46 1.29
N ALA A 67 -12.51 12.09 0.03
CA ALA A 67 -12.82 10.76 -0.46
C ALA A 67 -11.55 9.92 -0.56
N LEU A 68 -11.68 8.63 -0.30
CA LEU A 68 -10.61 7.65 -0.30
C LEU A 68 -11.04 6.45 -1.13
N GLY A 69 -10.18 6.01 -2.04
CA GLY A 69 -10.28 4.72 -2.70
C GLY A 69 -9.00 3.94 -2.48
N GLN A 70 -9.10 2.68 -2.07
CA GLN A 70 -7.95 1.78 -1.91
C GLN A 70 -8.26 0.43 -2.55
N GLY A 71 -7.23 -0.21 -3.09
CA GLY A 71 -7.33 -1.59 -3.54
C GLY A 71 -5.97 -2.26 -3.58
N GLY A 72 -5.98 -3.57 -3.74
CA GLY A 72 -4.76 -4.34 -3.81
C GLY A 72 -4.99 -5.84 -3.77
N THR A 73 -3.89 -6.55 -3.64
CA THR A 73 -3.88 -8.00 -3.46
C THR A 73 -3.79 -8.34 -1.97
N LEU A 74 -4.26 -9.52 -1.61
CA LEU A 74 -4.06 -10.13 -0.28
C LEU A 74 -3.86 -11.63 -0.44
N LEU A 75 -3.40 -12.28 0.63
CA LEU A 75 -3.23 -13.72 0.68
C LEU A 75 -4.09 -14.29 1.81
N PHE A 76 -5.03 -15.17 1.46
CA PHE A 76 -5.84 -15.88 2.44
C PHE A 76 -5.08 -17.09 2.98
N PRO A 77 -5.09 -17.33 4.30
CA PRO A 77 -4.53 -18.54 4.88
C PRO A 77 -5.32 -19.76 4.39
N THR A 78 -4.61 -20.88 4.24
CA THR A 78 -5.19 -22.19 3.89
C THR A 78 -4.67 -23.25 4.87
N PRO A 79 -5.45 -24.31 5.15
CA PRO A 79 -4.98 -25.44 5.97
C PRO A 79 -3.73 -26.12 5.39
N GLU A 80 -3.57 -26.12 4.07
CA GLU A 80 -2.47 -26.78 3.35
C GLU A 80 -1.19 -25.94 3.32
N GLY A 81 -1.20 -24.73 3.88
CA GLY A 81 -0.03 -23.86 4.05
C GLY A 81 0.37 -23.03 2.83
N THR A 82 -0.18 -23.31 1.64
CA THR A 82 0.00 -22.46 0.45
C THR A 82 -1.06 -21.37 0.42
N PRO A 83 -0.71 -20.08 0.61
CA PRO A 83 -1.72 -19.04 0.68
C PRO A 83 -2.48 -18.89 -0.63
N ARG A 84 -3.79 -18.70 -0.53
CA ARG A 84 -4.65 -18.48 -1.71
C ARG A 84 -4.66 -16.98 -2.06
N PRO A 85 -4.32 -16.61 -3.31
CA PRO A 85 -4.41 -15.22 -3.76
C PRO A 85 -5.84 -14.66 -3.68
N GLY A 86 -5.93 -13.38 -3.36
CA GLY A 86 -7.17 -12.62 -3.37
C GLY A 86 -6.91 -11.15 -3.69
N ALA A 87 -7.99 -10.40 -3.81
CA ALA A 87 -7.96 -8.96 -4.01
C ALA A 87 -8.98 -8.28 -3.08
N PHE A 88 -8.75 -7.00 -2.82
CA PHE A 88 -9.70 -6.17 -2.11
C PHE A 88 -9.87 -4.83 -2.82
N ALA A 89 -11.03 -4.22 -2.61
CA ALA A 89 -11.31 -2.84 -2.95
C ALA A 89 -12.10 -2.23 -1.80
N ALA A 90 -11.78 -0.99 -1.46
CA ALA A 90 -12.42 -0.24 -0.40
C ALA A 90 -12.59 1.22 -0.85
N VAL A 91 -13.70 1.82 -0.43
CA VAL A 91 -13.95 3.25 -0.60
C VAL A 91 -14.40 3.82 0.73
N GLY A 92 -14.05 5.07 0.99
CA GLY A 92 -14.37 5.75 2.23
C GLY A 92 -14.47 7.25 2.06
N LEU A 93 -15.10 7.89 3.04
CA LEU A 93 -15.13 9.33 3.21
C LEU A 93 -14.62 9.66 4.61
N GLY A 94 -13.97 10.82 4.76
CA GLY A 94 -13.52 11.30 6.05
C GLY A 94 -13.43 12.81 6.10
N VAL A 95 -13.13 13.32 7.29
CA VAL A 95 -12.88 14.74 7.55
C VAL A 95 -11.39 14.94 7.79
N ASP A 96 -10.81 15.99 7.21
CA ASP A 96 -9.45 16.43 7.53
C ASP A 96 -9.57 17.73 8.34
N HIS A 97 -9.01 17.76 9.55
CA HIS A 97 -8.83 19.01 10.27
C HIS A 97 -7.45 19.55 9.88
N ALA A 98 -7.35 20.12 8.68
CA ALA A 98 -6.14 20.82 8.27
C ALA A 98 -6.00 22.10 9.12
N ARG A 99 -5.02 22.11 10.02
CA ARG A 99 -4.50 23.36 10.61
C ARG A 99 -3.61 24.08 9.62
#